data_AF-A0A1I3XV44-F1
#
_entry.id   AF-A0A1I3XV44-F1
#
_cell.length_a   1.000
_cell.length_b   1.000
_cell.length_c   1.000
_cell.angle_alpha   90.00
_cell.angle_beta   90.00
_cell.angle_gamma   90.00
#
_symmetry.space_group_name_H-M   'P 1'
#
loop_
_entity.id
_entity.type
_entity.pdbx_description
1 polymer ?
#
loop_
_entity_poly.entity_id
_entity_poly.type
_entity_poly.pdbx_seq_one_letter_code
_entity_poly.pdbx_strand_id
1 'polypeptide(L)'
;MGADTELNPSMERLSAKICGYKGVVANLINKGQCYYKQGDYAQAESHYKCSLAILEEALGPDHPDVARSLYHLGLLYKTQRDYSQAEPFFKRSLAIREKALGPDHPDVA
;
A
#
# COMPACT_ATOMS: atom_id res chain seq x y z
N MET A 1 -8.50 28.05 -25.09
CA MET A 1 -7.43 27.18 -25.60
C MET A 1 -6.26 27.36 -24.65
N GLY A 2 -6.28 26.75 -23.48
CA GLY A 2 -6.24 25.29 -23.28
C GLY A 2 -4.78 24.98 -23.03
N ALA A 3 -4.35 25.12 -21.78
CA ALA A 3 -2.96 24.96 -21.36
C ALA A 3 -2.53 23.51 -21.63
N ASP A 4 -1.79 23.31 -22.72
CA ASP A 4 -1.01 22.10 -22.95
C ASP A 4 -0.02 22.01 -21.79
N THR A 5 -0.42 21.21 -20.80
CA THR A 5 0.37 20.90 -19.63
C THR A 5 1.53 20.07 -20.15
N GLU A 6 2.67 20.72 -20.39
CA GLU A 6 3.94 20.05 -20.65
C GLU A 6 4.19 19.08 -19.49
N LEU A 7 3.85 17.80 -19.71
CA LEU A 7 4.17 16.71 -18.81
C LEU A 7 5.70 16.61 -18.77
N ASN A 8 6.27 17.25 -17.76
CA ASN A 8 7.69 17.29 -17.44
C ASN A 8 8.34 15.90 -17.63
N PRO A 9 9.44 15.76 -18.39
CA PRO A 9 10.15 14.47 -18.60
C PRO A 9 10.55 13.74 -17.30
N SER A 10 10.65 14.49 -16.20
CA SER A 10 10.85 13.96 -14.85
C SER A 10 9.67 13.11 -14.37
N MET A 11 8.44 13.53 -14.70
CA MET A 11 7.19 12.84 -14.34
C MET A 11 6.97 11.59 -15.18
N GLU A 12 7.44 11.54 -16.43
CA GLU A 12 7.39 10.31 -17.24
C GLU A 12 8.39 9.24 -16.77
N ARG A 13 9.59 9.64 -16.33
CA ARG A 13 10.54 8.70 -15.71
C ARG A 13 10.05 8.19 -14.37
N LEU A 14 9.43 9.06 -13.57
CA LEU A 14 8.74 8.68 -12.35
C LEU A 14 7.57 7.75 -12.67
N SER A 15 6.70 8.07 -13.63
CA SER A 15 5.53 7.25 -13.97
C SER A 15 5.91 5.88 -14.52
N ALA A 16 6.96 5.78 -15.34
CA ALA A 16 7.49 4.50 -15.85
C ALA A 16 8.10 3.66 -14.73
N LYS A 17 8.84 4.30 -13.81
CA LYS A 17 9.41 3.67 -12.62
C LYS A 17 8.27 3.15 -11.72
N ILE A 18 7.27 3.97 -11.45
CA ILE A 18 6.05 3.64 -10.68
C ILE A 18 5.26 2.49 -11.34
N CYS A 19 5.13 2.48 -12.66
CA CYS A 19 4.45 1.41 -13.41
C CYS A 19 5.15 0.06 -13.24
N GLY A 20 6.49 0.05 -13.23
CA GLY A 20 7.29 -1.15 -12.95
C GLY A 20 7.12 -1.67 -11.51
N TYR A 21 7.16 -0.79 -10.51
CA TYR A 21 7.00 -1.19 -9.11
C TYR A 21 5.58 -1.66 -8.79
N LYS A 22 4.55 -1.09 -9.41
CA LYS A 22 3.15 -1.46 -9.18
C LYS A 22 2.89 -2.94 -9.46
N GLY A 23 3.49 -3.49 -10.51
CA GLY A 23 3.40 -4.93 -10.84
C GLY A 23 4.11 -5.82 -9.80
N VAL A 24 5.30 -5.42 -9.36
CA VAL A 24 6.07 -6.16 -8.34
C VAL A 24 5.34 -6.16 -7.00
N VAL A 25 4.83 -5.01 -6.57
CA VAL A 25 4.06 -4.84 -5.32
C VAL A 25 2.77 -5.64 -5.37
N ALA A 26 2.02 -5.59 -6.49
CA ALA A 26 0.80 -6.38 -6.64
C ALA A 26 1.08 -7.89 -6.54
N ASN A 27 2.17 -8.37 -7.13
CA ASN A 27 2.60 -9.76 -7.01
C ASN A 27 2.95 -10.13 -5.56
N LEU A 28 3.69 -9.27 -4.84
CA LEU A 28 4.00 -9.48 -3.42
C LEU A 28 2.74 -9.54 -2.56
N ILE A 29 1.79 -8.63 -2.77
CA ILE A 29 0.50 -8.63 -2.06
C ILE A 29 -0.27 -9.93 -2.37
N ASN A 30 -0.32 -10.35 -3.64
CA ASN A 30 -1.02 -11.57 -4.04
C ASN A 30 -0.38 -12.82 -3.42
N LYS A 31 0.95 -12.92 -3.41
CA LYS A 31 1.66 -14.00 -2.71
C LYS A 31 1.36 -14.00 -1.22
N GLY A 32 1.42 -12.82 -0.59
CA GLY A 32 1.06 -12.67 0.82
C GLY A 32 -0.37 -13.14 1.10
N GLN A 33 -1.33 -12.81 0.23
CA GLN A 33 -2.71 -13.28 0.34
C GLN A 33 -2.84 -14.79 0.17
N CYS A 34 -2.08 -15.40 -0.74
CA CYS A 34 -2.06 -16.85 -0.91
C CYS A 34 -1.56 -17.55 0.36
N TYR A 35 -0.48 -17.07 0.97
CA TYR A 35 0.04 -17.62 2.23
C TYR A 35 -0.93 -17.39 3.40
N TYR A 36 -1.52 -16.20 3.47
CA TYR A 36 -2.55 -15.86 4.46
C TYR A 36 -3.73 -16.84 4.41
N LYS A 37 -4.21 -17.18 3.21
CA LYS A 37 -5.30 -18.16 3.03
C LYS A 37 -4.88 -19.59 3.39
N GLN A 38 -3.59 -19.91 3.30
CA GLN A 38 -3.04 -21.20 3.72
C GLN A 38 -2.77 -21.26 5.22
N GLY A 39 -2.89 -20.15 5.95
CA GLY A 39 -2.59 -20.06 7.38
C GLY A 39 -1.10 -19.84 7.69
N ASP A 40 -0.24 -19.71 6.67
CA ASP A 40 1.17 -19.35 6.85
C ASP A 40 1.30 -17.83 7.01
N TYR A 41 1.01 -17.35 8.21
CA TYR A 41 1.03 -15.91 8.50
C TYR A 41 2.44 -15.33 8.48
N ALA A 42 3.49 -16.13 8.74
CA ALA A 42 4.87 -15.64 8.73
C ALA A 42 5.33 -15.28 7.30
N GLN A 43 5.04 -16.14 6.32
CA GLN A 43 5.33 -15.84 4.91
C GLN A 43 4.47 -14.68 4.39
N ALA A 44 3.19 -14.64 4.79
CA ALA A 44 2.31 -13.54 4.42
C ALA A 44 2.81 -12.18 4.94
N GLU A 45 3.24 -12.13 6.20
CA GLU A 45 3.80 -10.93 6.82
C GLU A 45 5.05 -10.44 6.08
N SER A 46 5.98 -11.36 5.78
CA SER A 46 7.21 -11.04 5.03
C SER A 46 6.90 -10.38 3.68
N HIS A 47 5.97 -10.95 2.91
CA HIS A 47 5.58 -10.40 1.63
C HIS A 47 4.90 -9.03 1.73
N TYR A 48 4.03 -8.83 2.72
CA TYR A 48 3.40 -7.53 2.93
C TYR A 48 4.40 -6.47 3.40
N LYS A 49 5.33 -6.80 4.31
CA LYS A 49 6.42 -5.90 4.73
C LYS A 49 7.35 -5.53 3.56
N CYS A 50 7.69 -6.50 2.72
CA CYS A 50 8.49 -6.25 1.52
C CYS A 50 7.77 -5.29 0.55
N SER A 51 6.46 -5.50 0.33
CA SER A 51 5.65 -4.60 -0.51
C SER A 51 5.57 -3.18 0.06
N LEU A 52 5.47 -3.06 1.39
CA LEU A 52 5.43 -1.78 2.10
C LEU A 52 6.74 -1.01 1.90
N ALA A 53 7.88 -1.67 2.16
CA ALA A 53 9.19 -1.04 2.02
C ALA A 53 9.45 -0.50 0.61
N ILE A 54 9.10 -1.29 -0.42
CA ILE A 54 9.23 -0.88 -1.83
C ILE A 54 8.37 0.36 -2.12
N LEU A 55 7.12 0.39 -1.64
CA LEU A 55 6.23 1.53 -1.87
C LEU A 55 6.69 2.78 -1.13
N GLU A 56 7.14 2.65 0.11
CA GLU A 56 7.66 3.77 0.90
C GLU A 56 8.91 4.38 0.26
N GLU A 57 9.82 3.54 -0.24
CA GLU A 57 11.04 4.00 -0.93
C GLU A 57 10.72 4.64 -2.29
N ALA A 58 9.79 4.06 -3.06
CA ALA A 58 9.51 4.51 -4.41
C ALA A 58 8.56 5.73 -4.49
N LEU A 59 7.59 5.82 -3.57
CA LEU A 59 6.48 6.77 -3.63
C LEU A 59 6.42 7.72 -2.43
N GLY A 60 7.14 7.37 -1.36
CA GLY A 60 7.07 8.07 -0.08
C GLY A 60 6.03 7.46 0.87
N PRO A 61 6.16 7.72 2.19
CA PRO A 61 5.39 7.06 3.24
C PRO A 61 3.90 7.43 3.30
N ASP A 62 3.50 8.50 2.61
CA ASP A 62 2.14 9.05 2.59
C ASP A 62 1.38 8.74 1.30
N HIS A 63 1.94 7.92 0.41
CA HIS A 63 1.32 7.65 -0.88
C HIS A 63 0.11 6.71 -0.73
N PRO A 64 -1.00 6.91 -1.47
CA PRO A 64 -2.21 6.06 -1.38
C PRO A 64 -1.95 4.55 -1.51
N ASP A 65 -1.01 4.15 -2.38
CA ASP A 65 -0.66 2.75 -2.54
C ASP A 65 -0.01 2.13 -1.29
N VAL A 66 0.70 2.92 -0.47
CA VAL A 66 1.26 2.48 0.83
C VAL A 66 0.14 2.04 1.78
N ALA A 67 -1.00 2.73 1.75
CA ALA A 67 -2.15 2.38 2.57
C ALA A 67 -2.66 0.96 2.30
N ARG A 68 -2.53 0.44 1.08
CA ARG A 68 -2.95 -0.92 0.72
C ARG A 68 -2.08 -1.98 1.41
N SER A 69 -0.75 -1.82 1.39
CA SER A 69 0.15 -2.76 2.08
C SER A 69 -0.01 -2.71 3.59
N LEU A 70 -0.17 -1.51 4.17
CA LEU A 70 -0.47 -1.33 5.60
C LEU A 70 -1.78 -2.03 5.99
N TYR A 71 -2.82 -1.90 5.17
CA TYR A 71 -4.11 -2.55 5.42
C TYR A 71 -3.98 -4.08 5.48
N HIS A 72 -3.19 -4.68 4.58
CA HIS A 72 -2.95 -6.13 4.59
C HIS A 72 -2.18 -6.61 5.82
N LEU A 73 -1.20 -5.83 6.30
CA LEU A 73 -0.51 -6.11 7.57
C LEU A 73 -1.47 -6.03 8.76
N GLY A 74 -2.31 -4.98 8.82
CA GLY A 74 -3.33 -4.85 9.86
C GLY A 74 -4.29 -6.04 9.88
N LEU A 75 -4.77 -6.49 8.71
CA LEU A 75 -5.62 -7.67 8.61
C LEU A 75 -4.94 -8.93 9.11
N LEU A 76 -3.67 -9.13 8.75
CA LEU A 76 -2.88 -10.29 9.16
C LEU A 76 -2.77 -10.39 10.68
N TYR A 77 -2.45 -9.29 11.37
CA TYR A 77 -2.39 -9.27 12.83
C TYR A 77 -3.77 -9.39 13.49
N LYS A 78 -4.81 -8.77 12.89
CA LYS A 78 -6.20 -8.91 13.36
C LYS A 78 -6.65 -10.37 13.36
N THR A 79 -6.32 -11.11 12.31
CA THR A 79 -6.68 -12.54 12.19
C THR A 79 -5.96 -13.41 13.21
N GLN A 80 -4.76 -13.02 13.61
CA GLN A 80 -4.01 -13.64 14.70
C GLN A 80 -4.46 -13.17 16.10
N ARG A 81 -5.49 -12.31 16.17
CA ARG A 81 -5.99 -11.66 17.39
C ARG A 81 -4.96 -10.77 18.11
N ASP A 82 -3.92 -10.35 17.40
CA ASP A 82 -2.96 -9.35 17.89
C ASP A 82 -3.43 -7.95 17.49
N TYR A 83 -4.42 -7.45 18.23
CA TYR A 83 -5.01 -6.14 17.97
C TYR A 83 -4.01 -5.00 18.24
N SER A 84 -3.08 -5.20 19.20
CA SER A 84 -2.01 -4.24 19.50
C SER A 84 -1.09 -3.98 18.32
N GLN A 85 -0.73 -5.03 17.57
CA GLN A 85 0.06 -4.87 16.35
C GLN A 85 -0.80 -4.39 15.17
N ALA A 86 -2.07 -4.81 15.09
CA ALA A 86 -2.94 -4.44 13.98
C ALA A 86 -3.32 -2.95 13.94
N GLU A 87 -3.62 -2.37 15.11
CA GLU A 87 -4.12 -1.01 15.26
C GLU A 87 -3.23 0.07 14.59
N PRO A 88 -1.90 0.13 14.81
CA PRO A 88 -1.06 1.15 14.18
C PRO A 88 -1.06 1.06 12.65
N PHE A 89 -1.12 -0.15 12.08
CA PHE A 89 -1.19 -0.31 10.63
C PHE A 89 -2.50 0.22 10.05
N PHE A 90 -3.64 -0.07 10.70
CA PHE A 90 -4.92 0.47 10.27
C PHE A 90 -5.00 1.98 10.43
N LYS A 91 -4.55 2.53 11.56
CA LYS A 91 -4.51 3.99 11.78
C LYS A 91 -3.71 4.70 10.71
N ARG A 92 -2.52 4.18 10.38
CA ARG A 92 -1.67 4.79 9.34
C ARG A 92 -2.27 4.63 7.95
N SER A 93 -2.85 3.47 7.63
CA SER A 93 -3.57 3.25 6.37
C SER A 93 -4.72 4.25 6.19
N LEU A 94 -5.52 4.44 7.24
CA LEU A 94 -6.64 5.38 7.25
C LEU A 94 -6.18 6.82 7.05
N ALA A 95 -5.20 7.28 7.83
CA ALA A 95 -4.68 8.65 7.72
C ALA A 95 -4.16 8.98 6.31
N ILE A 96 -3.53 8.02 5.64
CA ILE A 96 -3.07 8.17 4.25
C ILE A 96 -4.27 8.29 3.29
N ARG A 97 -5.29 7.44 3.45
CA ARG A 97 -6.49 7.49 2.59
C ARG A 97 -7.29 8.77 2.80
N GLU A 98 -7.45 9.21 4.04
CA GLU A 98 -8.09 10.48 4.39
C GLU A 98 -7.39 11.66 3.71
N LYS A 99 -6.06 11.71 3.78
CA LYS A 99 -5.25 12.76 3.15
C LYS A 99 -5.36 12.74 1.62
N ALA A 100 -5.45 11.55 1.02
CA ALA A 100 -5.45 11.37 -0.42
C ALA A 100 -6.83 11.57 -1.08
N LEU A 101 -7.89 11.09 -0.44
CA LEU A 101 -9.23 10.97 -1.01
C LEU A 101 -10.25 11.91 -0.35
N GLY A 102 -9.90 12.48 0.80
CA GLY A 102 -10.81 13.21 1.67
C GLY A 102 -11.52 12.29 2.69
N PRO A 103 -11.95 12.84 3.84
CA PRO A 103 -12.54 12.06 4.92
C PRO A 103 -13.89 11.39 4.55
N ASP A 104 -14.60 11.93 3.56
CA ASP A 104 -15.91 11.45 3.14
C ASP A 104 -15.86 10.38 2.03
N HIS A 105 -14.66 9.93 1.64
CA HIS A 105 -14.52 8.93 0.58
C HIS A 105 -14.96 7.53 1.07
N PRO A 106 -15.68 6.72 0.27
CA PRO A 106 -16.13 5.38 0.67
C PRO A 106 -15.01 4.42 1.11
N ASP A 107 -13.78 4.64 0.63
CA ASP A 107 -12.59 3.85 1.02
C ASP A 107 -11.96 4.27 2.36
N VAL A 108 -12.46 5.37 2.95
CA VAL A 108 -12.09 5.92 4.27
C VAL A 108 -13.14 5.54 5.34
N ALA A 109 -14.41 5.41 4.96
CA ALA A 109 -15.55 5.17 5.85
C ALA A 109 -15.73 3.71 6.31
#